data_AF-A0AAV5DZH2-F1
#
_entry.id   AF-A0AAV5DZH2-F1
#
_cell.length_a   1.000
_cell.length_b   1.000
_cell.length_c   1.000
_cell.angle_alpha   90.00
_cell.angle_beta   90.00
_cell.angle_gamma   90.00
#
_symmetry.space_group_name_H-M   'P 1'
#
loop_
_entity.id
_entity.type
_entity.pdbx_description
1 polymer ?
#
loop_
_entity_poly.entity_id
_entity_poly.type
_entity_poly.pdbx_seq_one_letter_code
_entity_poly.pdbx_strand_id
1 'polypeptide(L)'
;MGSLRVTGKATGAALPESSCAYLLQELKMIWDEVGQDENERERMLEELQQECQEVYRRKVNSANMSRIQLHQALAESEAEFTNLLLSLGERSFPGRPEKMNGTLKEQLNAITPALQEMQMRKEARVKQFTEVQTEIQRIASEIAGHTWNEAVTVDEEDLSMKKLEEYQNELQRLKRDKSDRLCKVEEYKVLIHNSAKVMGMDPSKILANVHPSLLDGPNEQQTKNISDDILKKLNMTVQQLKEEKNSRRDKVISYPSGNNRCSHT
;
A
#
# COMPACT_ATOMS: atom_id res chain seq x y z
N MET A 1 -29.50 92.86 26.31
CA MET A 1 -30.34 91.66 26.15
C MET A 1 -29.49 90.57 25.55
N GLY A 2 -28.97 89.67 26.38
CA GLY A 2 -28.17 88.53 25.92
C GLY A 2 -27.82 87.67 27.11
N SER A 3 -28.51 86.54 27.27
CA SER A 3 -28.20 85.53 28.28
C SER A 3 -28.21 84.14 27.65
N LEU A 4 -27.11 83.44 27.91
CA LEU A 4 -26.87 82.01 27.74
C LEU A 4 -28.03 81.14 28.26
N ARG A 5 -28.24 79.98 27.61
CA ARG A 5 -28.10 78.66 28.25
C ARG A 5 -28.04 77.52 27.22
N VAL A 6 -27.01 76.70 27.39
CA VAL A 6 -26.81 75.36 26.82
C VAL A 6 -27.43 74.35 27.77
N THR A 7 -28.06 73.29 27.27
CA THR A 7 -27.82 71.89 27.69
C THR A 7 -28.61 70.94 26.81
N GLY A 8 -27.89 70.02 26.17
CA GLY A 8 -28.45 68.95 25.35
C GLY A 8 -29.25 67.92 26.15
N LYS A 9 -30.08 67.18 25.43
CA LYS A 9 -30.67 65.93 25.89
C LYS A 9 -30.29 64.87 24.88
N ALA A 10 -29.38 64.00 25.29
CA ALA A 10 -28.97 62.82 24.54
C ALA A 10 -30.17 61.87 24.41
N THR A 11 -30.33 61.35 23.20
CA THR A 11 -31.20 60.25 22.79
C THR A 11 -30.95 59.01 23.64
N GLY A 12 -31.93 58.58 24.44
CA GLY A 12 -31.99 57.23 25.00
C GLY A 12 -32.59 56.30 23.96
N ALA A 13 -31.77 55.42 23.39
CA ALA A 13 -32.27 54.32 22.56
C ALA A 13 -33.15 53.41 23.44
N ALA A 14 -34.40 53.17 23.04
CA ALA A 14 -35.26 52.21 23.71
C ALA A 14 -34.61 50.82 23.63
N LEU A 15 -34.44 50.16 24.79
CA LEU A 15 -33.89 48.81 24.86
C LEU A 15 -34.88 47.82 24.22
N PRO A 16 -34.41 46.80 23.49
CA PRO A 16 -35.30 45.78 22.94
C PRO A 16 -36.09 45.08 24.06
N GLU A 17 -37.39 44.85 23.83
CA GLU A 17 -38.32 44.17 24.76
C GLU A 17 -37.86 42.74 25.15
N SER A 18 -36.86 42.19 24.47
CA SER A 18 -36.28 40.86 24.74
C SER A 18 -34.93 40.90 25.49
N SER A 19 -34.43 42.08 25.86
CA SER A 19 -33.15 42.20 26.56
C SER A 19 -33.27 41.81 28.03
N CYS A 20 -32.21 41.19 28.61
CA CYS A 20 -32.20 40.82 30.03
C CYS A 20 -32.45 42.02 30.95
N ALA A 21 -31.97 43.21 30.58
CA ALA A 21 -32.18 44.45 31.34
C ALA A 21 -33.65 44.89 31.33
N TYR A 22 -34.34 44.75 30.20
CA TYR A 22 -35.76 45.06 30.08
C TYR A 22 -36.61 44.08 30.91
N LEU A 23 -36.38 42.77 30.75
CA LEU A 23 -37.11 41.73 31.49
C LEU A 23 -36.92 41.85 33.00
N LEU A 24 -35.70 42.19 33.44
CA LEU A 24 -35.42 42.42 34.86
C LEU A 24 -36.13 43.67 35.39
N GLN A 25 -36.26 44.72 34.57
CA GLN A 25 -37.02 45.92 34.95
C GLN A 25 -38.52 45.64 35.04
N GLU A 26 -39.06 44.86 34.10
CA GLU A 26 -40.45 44.42 34.11
C GLU A 26 -40.76 43.56 35.35
N LEU A 27 -39.89 42.60 35.67
CA LEU A 27 -39.99 41.78 36.87
C LEU A 27 -40.02 42.62 38.15
N LYS A 28 -39.18 43.67 38.23
CA LYS A 28 -39.16 44.61 39.37
C LYS A 28 -40.46 45.40 39.48
N MET A 29 -41.00 45.91 38.38
CA MET A 29 -42.29 46.62 38.39
C MET A 29 -43.41 45.70 38.89
N ILE A 30 -43.45 44.45 38.42
CA ILE A 30 -44.44 43.45 38.87
C ILE A 30 -44.28 43.19 40.37
N TRP A 31 -43.04 42.98 40.85
CA TRP A 31 -42.78 42.79 42.28
C TRP A 31 -43.25 43.98 43.13
N ASP A 32 -43.09 45.20 42.63
CA ASP A 32 -43.56 46.42 43.30
C ASP A 32 -45.11 46.48 43.32
N GLU A 33 -45.77 46.09 42.23
CA GLU A 33 -47.22 46.04 42.13
C GLU A 33 -47.86 44.99 43.05
N VAL A 34 -47.28 43.79 43.15
CA VAL A 34 -47.81 42.68 43.96
C VAL A 34 -47.36 42.72 45.43
N GLY A 35 -46.40 43.58 45.77
CA GLY A 35 -45.84 43.68 47.12
C GLY A 35 -44.95 42.51 47.53
N GLN A 36 -44.09 42.04 46.62
CA GLN A 36 -43.16 40.92 46.86
C GLN A 36 -42.16 41.23 47.99
N ASP A 37 -41.96 40.31 48.94
CA ASP A 37 -40.99 40.44 50.05
C ASP A 37 -39.54 40.57 49.55
N GLU A 38 -38.74 41.40 50.20
CA GLU A 38 -37.37 41.69 49.75
C GLU A 38 -36.46 40.45 49.79
N ASN A 39 -36.58 39.58 50.81
CA ASN A 39 -35.76 38.36 50.89
C ASN A 39 -36.10 37.39 49.74
N GLU A 40 -37.37 37.37 49.34
CA GLU A 40 -37.87 36.57 48.23
C GLU A 40 -37.40 37.13 46.88
N ARG A 41 -37.37 38.47 46.72
CA ARG A 41 -36.75 39.14 45.56
C ARG A 41 -35.25 38.81 45.47
N GLU A 42 -34.50 38.94 46.56
CA GLU A 42 -33.07 38.62 46.62
C GLU A 42 -32.81 37.17 46.23
N ARG A 43 -33.59 36.22 46.75
CA ARG A 43 -33.46 34.81 46.40
C ARG A 43 -33.70 34.56 44.91
N MET A 44 -34.78 35.09 44.34
CA MET A 44 -35.06 34.94 42.91
C MET A 44 -33.98 35.57 42.02
N LEU A 45 -33.41 36.72 42.43
CA LEU A 45 -32.29 37.34 41.72
C LEU A 45 -31.02 36.48 41.79
N GLU A 46 -30.76 35.86 42.94
CA GLU A 46 -29.64 34.93 43.11
C GLU A 46 -29.81 33.69 42.22
N GLU A 47 -31.01 33.10 42.20
CA GLU A 47 -31.35 31.96 41.32
C GLU A 47 -31.12 32.32 39.84
N LEU A 48 -31.64 33.47 39.39
CA LEU A 48 -31.42 33.97 38.02
C LEU A 48 -29.93 34.14 37.70
N GLN A 49 -29.16 34.71 38.64
CA GLN A 49 -27.72 34.88 38.48
C GLN A 49 -27.01 33.52 38.38
N GLN A 50 -27.36 32.55 39.23
CA GLN A 50 -26.78 31.22 39.22
C GLN A 50 -27.09 30.47 37.91
N GLU A 51 -28.34 30.53 37.44
CA GLU A 51 -28.74 29.93 36.16
C GLU A 51 -27.98 30.54 34.97
N CYS A 52 -27.86 31.87 34.95
CA CYS A 52 -27.12 32.59 33.92
C CYS A 52 -25.63 32.20 33.90
N GLN A 53 -25.00 32.14 35.08
CA GLN A 53 -23.62 31.67 35.21
C GLN A 53 -23.44 30.22 34.73
N GLU A 54 -24.39 29.33 35.03
CA GLU A 54 -24.33 27.94 34.59
C GLU A 54 -24.46 27.81 33.07
N VAL A 55 -25.28 28.64 32.42
CA VAL A 55 -25.33 28.72 30.95
C VAL A 55 -23.97 29.15 30.39
N TYR A 56 -23.37 30.22 30.93
CA TYR A 56 -22.04 30.67 30.49
C TYR A 56 -20.98 29.59 30.69
N ARG A 57 -20.94 28.95 31.86
CA ARG A 57 -19.98 27.87 32.18
C ARG A 57 -20.09 26.73 31.18
N ARG A 58 -21.31 26.28 30.86
CA ARG A 58 -21.54 25.24 29.85
C ARG A 58 -21.05 25.65 28.46
N LYS A 59 -21.31 26.89 28.04
CA LYS A 59 -20.85 27.41 26.73
C LYS A 59 -19.33 27.51 26.66
N VAL A 60 -18.68 28.01 27.70
CA VAL A 60 -17.21 28.09 27.81
C VAL A 60 -16.60 26.69 27.78
N ASN A 61 -17.14 25.76 28.55
CA ASN A 61 -16.67 24.37 28.57
C ASN A 61 -16.80 23.71 27.20
N SER A 62 -17.93 23.88 26.53
CA SER A 62 -18.14 23.37 25.17
C SER A 62 -17.11 23.96 24.18
N ALA A 63 -16.89 25.27 24.19
CA ALA A 63 -15.90 25.92 23.34
C ALA A 63 -14.46 25.44 23.65
N ASN A 64 -14.15 25.22 24.93
CA ASN A 64 -12.85 24.70 25.34
C ASN A 64 -12.62 23.26 24.84
N MET A 65 -13.64 22.41 24.91
CA MET A 65 -13.56 21.04 24.37
C MET A 65 -13.34 21.05 22.86
N SER A 66 -14.06 21.90 22.12
CA SER A 66 -13.81 22.06 20.67
C SER A 66 -12.41 22.55 20.37
N ARG A 67 -11.86 23.47 21.18
CA ARG A 67 -10.48 23.93 21.04
C ARG A 67 -9.47 22.79 21.22
N ILE A 68 -9.63 21.96 22.25
CA ILE A 68 -8.76 20.81 22.51
C ILE A 68 -8.81 19.82 21.34
N GLN A 69 -10.02 19.49 20.87
CA GLN A 69 -10.20 18.58 19.73
C GLN A 69 -9.52 19.10 18.46
N LEU A 70 -9.62 20.40 18.17
CA LEU A 70 -8.97 20.98 17.00
C LEU A 70 -7.43 20.94 17.10
N HIS A 71 -6.86 21.19 18.28
CA HIS A 71 -5.42 21.06 18.48
C HIS A 71 -4.95 19.61 18.32
N GLN A 72 -5.70 18.66 18.87
CA GLN A 72 -5.39 17.23 18.74
C GLN A 72 -5.44 16.80 17.28
N ALA A 73 -6.52 17.12 16.56
CA ALA A 73 -6.66 16.76 15.15
C ALA A 73 -5.54 17.35 14.28
N LEU A 74 -5.07 18.56 14.60
CA LEU A 74 -3.96 19.18 13.88
C LEU A 74 -2.65 18.43 14.14
N ALA A 75 -2.35 18.13 15.41
CA ALA A 75 -1.16 17.36 15.77
C ALA A 75 -1.16 15.95 15.15
N GLU A 76 -2.31 15.28 15.15
CA GLU A 76 -2.49 13.97 14.51
C GLU A 76 -2.27 14.06 12.99
N SER A 77 -2.84 15.08 12.33
CA SER A 77 -2.65 15.30 10.89
C SER A 77 -1.18 15.55 10.55
N GLU A 78 -0.46 16.32 11.37
CA GLU A 78 0.98 16.59 11.18
C GLU A 78 1.85 15.35 11.42
N ALA A 79 1.52 14.55 12.43
CA ALA A 79 2.19 13.30 12.73
C ALA A 79 1.97 12.28 11.62
N GLU A 80 0.73 12.12 11.16
CA GLU A 80 0.39 11.24 10.03
C GLU A 80 1.13 11.67 8.77
N PHE A 81 1.16 12.96 8.45
CA PHE A 81 1.88 13.49 7.30
C PHE A 81 3.37 13.15 7.36
N THR A 82 3.98 13.28 8.54
CA THR A 82 5.40 12.93 8.77
C THR A 82 5.64 11.44 8.58
N ASN A 83 4.75 10.59 9.09
CA ASN A 83 4.82 9.14 8.90
C ASN A 83 4.67 8.74 7.43
N LEU A 84 3.77 9.39 6.68
CA LEU A 84 3.62 9.17 5.25
C LEU A 84 4.90 9.52 4.48
N LEU A 85 5.51 10.67 4.76
CA LEU A 85 6.80 11.06 4.18
C LEU A 85 7.90 10.02 4.47
N LEU A 86 8.02 9.57 5.73
CA LEU A 86 9.00 8.57 6.13
C LEU A 86 8.79 7.25 5.38
N SER A 87 7.57 6.73 5.39
CA SER A 87 7.21 5.47 4.71
C SER A 87 7.49 5.53 3.20
N LEU A 88 7.20 6.66 2.55
CA LEU A 88 7.47 6.86 1.12
C LEU A 88 8.94 7.20 0.80
N GLY A 89 9.78 7.39 1.83
CA GLY A 89 11.17 7.85 1.67
C GLY A 89 11.29 9.27 1.10
N GLU A 90 10.27 10.10 1.26
CA GLU A 90 10.21 11.47 0.74
C GLU A 90 10.64 12.48 1.82
N ARG A 91 11.48 13.46 1.45
CA ARG A 91 11.95 14.50 2.39
C ARG A 91 10.94 15.63 2.58
N SER A 92 10.13 15.90 1.56
CA SER A 92 9.21 17.03 1.51
C SER A 92 8.16 16.80 0.43
N PHE A 93 6.99 17.37 0.63
CA PHE A 93 5.90 17.33 -0.34
C PHE A 93 5.54 18.77 -0.76
N PRO A 94 5.65 19.12 -2.06
CA PRO A 94 5.39 20.48 -2.54
C PRO A 94 3.97 20.98 -2.30
N GLY A 95 2.97 20.09 -2.24
CA GLY A 95 1.59 20.48 -1.95
C GLY A 95 1.32 20.77 -0.48
N ARG A 96 2.32 20.67 0.41
CA ARG A 96 2.17 21.00 1.82
C ARG A 96 2.17 22.52 1.97
N PRO A 97 1.23 23.12 2.72
CA PRO A 97 1.30 24.54 3.04
C PRO A 97 2.61 24.87 3.78
N GLU A 98 3.38 25.83 3.27
CA GLU A 98 4.67 26.23 3.88
C GLU A 98 4.49 26.82 5.30
N LYS A 99 3.34 27.46 5.54
CA LYS A 99 2.98 28.05 6.83
C LYS A 99 1.52 27.78 7.14
N MET A 100 1.28 27.13 8.28
CA MET A 100 -0.04 26.97 8.87
C MET A 100 -0.42 28.29 9.56
N ASN A 101 -1.08 29.18 8.82
CA ASN A 101 -1.54 30.48 9.34
C ASN A 101 -3.07 30.48 9.53
N GLY A 102 -3.56 31.37 10.39
CA GLY A 102 -4.99 31.53 10.64
C GLY A 102 -5.50 30.68 11.81
N THR A 103 -6.81 30.50 11.87
CA THR A 103 -7.51 29.74 12.92
C THR A 103 -7.21 28.23 12.80
N LEU A 104 -7.40 27.47 13.88
CA LEU A 104 -7.17 26.01 13.88
C LEU A 104 -7.99 25.28 12.80
N LYS A 105 -9.22 25.75 12.52
CA LYS A 105 -10.06 25.19 11.46
C LYS A 105 -9.49 25.45 10.06
N GLU A 106 -8.96 26.65 9.83
CA GLU A 106 -8.32 27.00 8.54
C GLU A 106 -7.03 26.20 8.35
N GLN A 107 -6.23 26.04 9.41
CA GLN A 107 -5.01 25.22 9.37
C GLN A 107 -5.34 23.75 9.04
N LEU A 108 -6.35 23.17 9.69
CA LEU A 108 -6.83 21.82 9.36
C LEU A 108 -7.30 21.72 7.90
N ASN A 109 -8.15 22.64 7.45
CA ASN A 109 -8.62 22.65 6.07
C ASN A 109 -7.48 22.80 5.05
N ALA A 110 -6.40 23.49 5.41
CA ALA A 110 -5.24 23.65 4.54
C ALA A 110 -4.37 22.38 4.45
N ILE A 111 -4.25 21.58 5.53
CA ILE A 111 -3.46 20.33 5.51
C ILE A 111 -4.23 19.15 4.90
N THR A 112 -5.56 19.12 5.04
CA THR A 112 -6.39 17.98 4.59
C THR A 112 -6.13 17.55 3.14
N PRO A 113 -6.09 18.44 2.13
CA PRO A 113 -5.87 18.02 0.74
C PRO A 113 -4.49 17.40 0.53
N ALA A 114 -3.46 17.96 1.17
CA ALA A 114 -2.09 17.44 1.08
C ALA A 114 -1.99 16.05 1.71
N LEU A 115 -2.66 15.83 2.84
CA LEU A 115 -2.71 14.54 3.51
C LEU A 115 -3.41 13.48 2.64
N GLN A 116 -4.55 13.82 2.04
CA GLN A 116 -5.27 12.93 1.13
C GLN A 116 -4.42 12.54 -0.09
N GLU A 117 -3.69 13.49 -0.67
CA GLU A 117 -2.79 13.17 -1.78
C GLU A 117 -1.67 12.21 -1.36
N MET A 118 -1.07 12.43 -0.19
CA MET A 118 -0.04 11.55 0.35
C MET A 118 -0.56 10.14 0.66
N GLN A 119 -1.80 10.02 1.18
CA GLN A 119 -2.47 8.74 1.38
C GLN A 119 -2.67 8.00 0.04
N MET A 120 -3.19 8.68 -0.98
CA MET A 120 -3.36 8.09 -2.32
C MET A 120 -2.03 7.65 -2.93
N ARG A 121 -0.95 8.42 -2.72
CA ARG A 121 0.40 8.01 -3.16
C ARG A 121 0.88 6.76 -2.43
N LYS A 122 0.65 6.67 -1.12
CA LYS A 122 0.97 5.46 -0.34
C LYS A 122 0.21 4.25 -0.88
N GLU A 123 -1.10 4.36 -1.09
CA GLU A 123 -1.92 3.27 -1.65
C GLU A 123 -1.41 2.82 -3.03
N ALA A 124 -1.12 3.77 -3.92
CA ALA A 124 -0.57 3.48 -5.24
C ALA A 124 0.80 2.78 -5.14
N ARG A 125 1.64 3.20 -4.18
CA ARG A 125 2.95 2.60 -3.96
C ARG A 125 2.83 1.18 -3.38
N VAL A 126 1.97 0.96 -2.39
CA VAL A 126 1.68 -0.38 -1.86
C VAL A 126 1.26 -1.32 -3.00
N LYS A 127 0.36 -0.87 -3.88
CA LYS A 127 -0.06 -1.65 -5.04
C LYS A 127 1.12 -2.04 -5.94
N GLN A 128 2.03 -1.10 -6.25
CA GLN A 128 3.23 -1.38 -7.04
C GLN A 128 4.14 -2.43 -6.37
N PHE A 129 4.36 -2.31 -5.05
CA PHE A 129 5.13 -3.29 -4.29
C PHE A 129 4.47 -4.68 -4.33
N THR A 130 3.16 -4.76 -4.07
CA THR A 130 2.40 -6.01 -4.13
C THR A 130 2.55 -6.68 -5.49
N GLU A 131 2.39 -5.94 -6.58
CA GLU A 131 2.52 -6.46 -7.95
C GLU A 131 3.93 -7.03 -8.22
N VAL A 132 4.98 -6.25 -7.91
CA VAL A 132 6.37 -6.67 -8.14
C VAL A 132 6.75 -7.87 -7.28
N GLN A 133 6.42 -7.86 -5.99
CA GLN A 133 6.77 -8.94 -5.08
C GLN A 133 5.98 -10.22 -5.38
N THR A 134 4.71 -10.12 -5.79
CA THR A 134 3.91 -11.27 -6.25
C THR A 134 4.58 -11.93 -7.45
N GLU A 135 5.01 -11.13 -8.43
CA GLU A 135 5.69 -11.65 -9.61
C GLU A 135 7.05 -12.29 -9.27
N ILE A 136 7.82 -11.69 -8.36
CA ILE A 136 9.07 -12.27 -7.84
C ILE A 136 8.80 -13.66 -7.25
N GLN A 137 7.83 -13.77 -6.33
CA GLN A 137 7.53 -15.03 -5.65
C GLN A 137 7.03 -16.10 -6.62
N ARG A 138 6.21 -15.71 -7.60
CA ARG A 138 5.75 -16.60 -8.66
C ARG A 138 6.93 -17.18 -9.45
N ILE A 139 7.82 -16.32 -9.96
CA ILE A 139 8.98 -16.76 -10.75
C ILE A 139 9.96 -17.57 -9.89
N ALA A 140 10.23 -17.15 -8.66
CA ALA A 140 11.09 -17.86 -7.73
C ALA A 140 10.56 -19.27 -7.43
N SER A 141 9.23 -19.40 -7.25
CA SER A 141 8.59 -20.71 -7.01
C SER A 141 8.67 -21.60 -8.24
N GLU A 142 8.46 -21.07 -9.45
CA GLU A 142 8.64 -21.81 -10.71
C GLU A 142 10.08 -22.29 -10.89
N ILE A 143 11.06 -21.43 -10.59
CA ILE A 143 12.49 -21.78 -10.60
C ILE A 143 12.80 -22.84 -9.55
N ALA A 144 12.19 -22.78 -8.37
CA ALA A 144 12.37 -23.78 -7.33
C ALA A 144 11.59 -25.10 -7.61
N GLY A 145 10.65 -25.09 -8.57
CA GLY A 145 9.81 -26.24 -8.88
C GLY A 145 8.61 -26.42 -7.93
N HIS A 146 8.20 -25.36 -7.22
CA HIS A 146 7.05 -25.35 -6.30
C HIS A 146 5.85 -24.61 -6.89
N THR A 147 4.65 -25.01 -6.49
CA THR A 147 3.42 -24.27 -6.82
C THR A 147 3.23 -23.14 -5.81
N TRP A 148 3.23 -21.90 -6.29
CA TRP A 148 2.96 -20.73 -5.45
C TRP A 148 1.46 -20.59 -5.20
N ASN A 149 1.04 -20.47 -3.93
CA ASN A 149 -0.35 -20.29 -3.50
C ASN A 149 -0.52 -19.27 -2.35
N GLU A 150 0.54 -18.61 -1.90
CA GLU A 150 0.51 -17.76 -0.71
C GLU A 150 0.43 -16.28 -1.06
N ALA A 151 -0.46 -15.53 -0.41
CA ALA A 151 -0.56 -14.09 -0.61
C ALA A 151 0.71 -13.37 -0.13
N VAL A 152 1.16 -12.38 -0.91
CA VAL A 152 2.30 -11.54 -0.54
C VAL A 152 1.87 -10.48 0.45
N THR A 153 2.59 -10.38 1.58
CA THR A 153 2.48 -9.27 2.53
C THR A 153 3.56 -8.23 2.21
N VAL A 154 3.13 -7.00 1.93
CA VAL A 154 4.04 -5.86 1.71
C VAL A 154 4.41 -5.27 3.07
N ASP A 155 5.70 -5.02 3.26
CA ASP A 155 6.18 -4.18 4.35
C ASP A 155 5.88 -2.72 4.05
N GLU A 156 5.02 -2.09 4.84
CA GLU A 156 4.61 -0.69 4.66
C GLU A 156 5.53 0.31 5.37
N GLU A 157 6.56 -0.16 6.10
CA GLU A 157 7.52 0.72 6.78
C GLU A 157 8.48 1.42 5.79
N ASP A 158 8.88 0.73 4.71
CA ASP A 158 9.74 1.27 3.65
C ASP A 158 9.16 1.04 2.25
N LEU A 159 8.37 2.00 1.81
CA LEU A 159 7.78 2.11 0.48
C LEU A 159 8.58 3.06 -0.44
N SER A 160 9.85 3.29 -0.13
CA SER A 160 10.70 4.21 -0.89
C SER A 160 10.91 3.76 -2.34
N MET A 161 11.14 4.72 -3.24
CA MET A 161 11.45 4.43 -4.65
C MET A 161 12.71 3.59 -4.80
N LYS A 162 13.71 3.82 -3.93
CA LYS A 162 14.94 3.02 -3.92
C LYS A 162 14.63 1.56 -3.61
N LYS A 163 13.79 1.30 -2.60
CA LYS A 163 13.40 -0.07 -2.25
C LYS A 163 12.60 -0.73 -3.36
N LEU A 164 11.70 0.01 -4.02
CA LEU A 164 10.97 -0.49 -5.18
C LEU A 164 11.91 -0.87 -6.33
N GLU A 165 12.92 -0.04 -6.61
CA GLU A 165 13.92 -0.31 -7.64
C GLU A 165 14.76 -1.55 -7.33
N GLU A 166 15.10 -1.80 -6.06
CA GLU A 166 15.76 -3.04 -5.63
C GLU A 166 14.92 -4.28 -6.00
N TYR A 167 13.62 -4.26 -5.70
CA TYR A 167 12.72 -5.35 -6.09
C TYR A 167 12.55 -5.47 -7.61
N GLN A 168 12.48 -4.36 -8.35
CA GLN A 168 12.40 -4.40 -9.81
C GLN A 168 13.67 -4.99 -10.43
N ASN A 169 14.84 -4.67 -9.90
CA ASN A 169 16.12 -5.24 -10.32
C ASN A 169 16.19 -6.74 -10.03
N GLU A 170 15.71 -7.17 -8.85
CA GLU A 170 15.56 -8.58 -8.49
C GLU A 170 14.66 -9.31 -9.49
N LEU A 171 13.50 -8.72 -9.80
CA LEU A 171 12.55 -9.27 -10.74
C LEU A 171 13.17 -9.44 -12.14
N GLN A 172 13.93 -8.45 -12.62
CA GLN A 172 14.63 -8.53 -13.90
C GLN A 172 15.73 -9.61 -13.90
N ARG A 173 16.42 -9.82 -12.77
CA ARG A 173 17.38 -10.92 -12.62
C ARG A 173 16.68 -12.27 -12.71
N LEU A 174 15.58 -12.46 -11.99
CA LEU A 174 14.81 -13.71 -11.99
C LEU A 174 14.19 -14.00 -13.36
N LYS A 175 13.67 -12.99 -14.06
CA LYS A 175 13.17 -13.14 -15.44
C LYS A 175 14.25 -13.63 -16.40
N ARG A 176 15.49 -13.10 -16.28
CA ARG A 176 16.64 -13.57 -17.07
C ARG A 176 17.01 -15.00 -16.73
N ASP A 177 17.15 -15.34 -15.44
CA ASP A 177 17.46 -16.71 -15.03
C ASP A 177 16.40 -17.71 -15.52
N LYS A 178 15.11 -17.37 -15.38
CA LYS A 178 14.01 -18.18 -15.94
C LYS A 178 14.16 -18.38 -17.45
N SER A 179 14.47 -17.33 -18.19
CA SER A 179 14.69 -17.40 -19.64
C SER A 179 15.88 -18.31 -19.99
N ASP A 180 17.00 -18.16 -19.29
CA ASP A 180 18.21 -18.96 -19.51
C ASP A 180 17.96 -20.44 -19.18
N ARG A 181 17.23 -20.74 -18.11
CA ARG A 181 16.83 -22.10 -17.72
C ARG A 181 15.91 -22.73 -18.76
N LEU A 182 14.91 -21.99 -19.26
CA LEU A 182 14.02 -22.46 -20.33
C LEU A 182 14.81 -22.77 -21.61
N CYS A 183 15.75 -21.91 -21.98
CA CYS A 183 16.64 -22.15 -23.12
C CYS A 183 17.45 -23.44 -22.94
N LYS A 184 18.09 -23.63 -21.78
CA LYS A 184 18.83 -24.87 -21.46
C LYS A 184 17.96 -26.12 -21.49
N VAL A 185 16.72 -26.06 -20.98
CA VAL A 185 15.79 -27.19 -21.05
C VAL A 185 15.53 -27.57 -22.51
N GLU A 186 15.28 -26.59 -23.38
CA GLU A 186 15.02 -26.85 -24.79
C GLU A 186 16.26 -27.38 -25.51
N GLU A 187 17.45 -26.86 -25.21
CA GLU A 187 18.72 -27.41 -25.71
C GLU A 187 18.90 -28.89 -25.33
N TYR A 188 18.64 -29.25 -24.06
CA TYR A 188 18.71 -30.64 -23.63
C TYR A 188 17.65 -31.52 -24.31
N LYS A 189 16.42 -31.03 -24.51
CA LYS A 189 15.38 -31.74 -25.27
C LYS A 189 15.85 -32.05 -26.68
N VAL A 190 16.42 -31.07 -27.38
CA VAL A 190 16.97 -31.26 -28.74
C VAL A 190 18.10 -32.29 -28.75
N LEU A 191 19.03 -32.23 -27.80
CA LEU A 191 20.14 -33.20 -27.69
C LEU A 191 19.65 -34.63 -27.41
N ILE A 192 18.65 -34.79 -26.52
CA ILE A 192 18.01 -36.07 -26.22
C ILE A 192 17.33 -36.61 -27.48
N HIS A 193 16.51 -35.79 -28.15
CA HIS A 193 15.79 -36.19 -29.36
C HIS A 193 16.74 -36.68 -30.46
N ASN A 194 17.80 -35.93 -30.74
CA ASN A 194 18.80 -36.30 -31.74
C ASN A 194 19.53 -37.61 -31.38
N SER A 195 19.93 -37.77 -30.11
CA SER A 195 20.66 -38.95 -29.66
C SER A 195 19.76 -40.20 -29.66
N ALA A 196 18.51 -40.06 -29.20
CA ALA A 196 17.52 -41.12 -29.18
C ALA A 196 17.19 -41.60 -30.61
N LYS A 197 16.98 -40.67 -31.55
CA LYS A 197 16.74 -40.99 -32.97
C LYS A 197 17.90 -41.78 -33.58
N VAL A 198 19.15 -41.40 -33.31
CA VAL A 198 20.34 -42.12 -33.79
C VAL A 198 20.44 -43.53 -33.20
N MET A 199 19.98 -43.73 -31.96
CA MET A 199 20.02 -45.01 -31.27
C MET A 199 18.78 -45.89 -31.49
N GLY A 200 17.78 -45.41 -32.26
CA GLY A 200 16.52 -46.11 -32.47
C GLY A 200 15.62 -46.17 -31.22
N MET A 201 15.79 -45.25 -30.28
CA MET A 201 15.01 -45.14 -29.05
C MET A 201 13.90 -44.08 -29.21
N ASP A 202 12.85 -44.19 -28.41
CA ASP A 202 11.76 -43.21 -28.36
C ASP A 202 12.13 -42.02 -27.45
N PRO A 203 12.31 -40.80 -27.98
CA PRO A 203 12.66 -39.61 -27.19
C PRO A 203 11.63 -39.28 -26.11
N SER A 204 10.34 -39.50 -26.37
CA SER A 204 9.26 -39.15 -25.45
C SER A 204 9.31 -39.99 -24.18
N LYS A 205 9.62 -41.29 -24.30
CA LYS A 205 9.82 -42.16 -23.14
C LYS A 205 11.01 -41.73 -22.28
N ILE A 206 12.10 -41.28 -22.92
CA ILE A 206 13.28 -40.80 -22.20
C ILE A 206 12.96 -39.51 -21.43
N LEU A 207 12.28 -38.55 -22.05
CA LEU A 207 11.88 -37.30 -21.40
C LEU A 207 10.87 -37.54 -20.26
N ALA A 208 9.90 -38.44 -20.46
CA ALA A 208 8.92 -38.81 -19.43
C ALA A 208 9.59 -39.42 -18.18
N ASN A 209 10.66 -40.20 -18.37
CA ASN A 209 11.45 -40.75 -17.26
C ASN A 209 12.20 -39.68 -16.47
N VAL A 210 12.56 -38.55 -17.10
CA VAL A 210 13.16 -37.41 -16.39
C VAL A 210 12.08 -36.68 -15.61
N HIS A 211 11.04 -36.21 -16.29
CA HIS A 211 9.85 -35.64 -15.67
C HIS A 211 8.70 -35.48 -16.70
N PRO A 212 7.44 -35.80 -16.34
CA PRO A 212 6.30 -35.68 -17.26
C PRO A 212 6.07 -34.26 -17.80
N SER A 213 6.41 -33.21 -17.04
CA SER A 213 6.25 -31.81 -17.48
C SER A 213 7.17 -31.38 -18.63
N LEU A 214 8.12 -32.24 -19.04
CA LEU A 214 9.03 -31.98 -20.16
C LEU A 214 8.44 -32.41 -21.50
N LEU A 215 7.34 -33.17 -21.48
CA LEU A 215 6.59 -33.51 -22.67
C LEU A 215 5.82 -32.28 -23.16
N ASP A 216 5.71 -32.15 -24.49
CA ASP A 216 4.93 -31.07 -25.09
C ASP A 216 3.44 -31.37 -24.84
N GLY A 217 2.88 -30.72 -23.81
CA GLY A 217 1.46 -30.77 -23.50
C GLY A 217 0.65 -29.75 -24.32
N PRO A 218 -0.67 -29.96 -24.48
CA PRO A 218 -1.54 -29.07 -25.27
C PRO A 218 -1.73 -27.67 -24.65
N ASN A 219 -1.31 -27.43 -23.41
CA ASN A 219 -1.40 -26.14 -22.73
C ASN A 219 -0.01 -25.57 -22.42
N GLU A 220 0.32 -24.43 -23.04
CA GLU A 220 1.50 -23.62 -22.70
C GLU A 220 1.43 -23.03 -21.28
N GLN A 221 0.24 -23.00 -20.66
CA GLN A 221 0.02 -22.51 -19.29
C GLN A 221 0.42 -23.50 -18.18
N GLN A 222 0.76 -24.76 -18.47
CA GLN A 222 1.33 -25.62 -17.44
C GLN A 222 2.75 -25.15 -17.12
N THR A 223 3.01 -24.83 -15.84
CA THR A 223 4.34 -24.43 -15.36
C THR A 223 5.33 -25.55 -15.66
N LYS A 224 6.18 -25.32 -16.67
CA LYS A 224 7.29 -26.23 -16.98
C LYS A 224 8.22 -26.19 -15.78
N ASN A 225 8.41 -27.32 -15.12
CA ASN A 225 9.35 -27.42 -14.02
C ASN A 225 10.77 -27.17 -14.56
N ILE A 226 11.36 -26.03 -14.20
CA ILE A 226 12.69 -25.56 -14.63
C ILE A 226 13.69 -25.55 -13.47
N SER A 227 13.44 -26.39 -12.47
CA SER A 227 14.29 -26.46 -11.29
C SER A 227 15.67 -27.02 -11.56
N ASP A 228 16.59 -26.73 -10.63
CA ASP A 228 17.96 -27.26 -10.69
C ASP A 228 17.97 -28.79 -10.75
N ASP A 229 17.04 -29.45 -10.06
CA ASP A 229 16.91 -30.91 -10.09
C ASP A 229 16.55 -31.42 -11.48
N ILE A 230 15.63 -30.76 -12.17
CA ILE A 230 15.25 -31.13 -13.54
C ILE A 230 16.40 -30.88 -14.51
N LEU A 231 17.05 -29.72 -14.43
CA LEU A 231 18.21 -29.39 -15.27
C LEU A 231 19.36 -30.38 -15.06
N LYS A 232 19.62 -30.77 -13.81
CA LYS A 232 20.64 -31.77 -13.47
C LYS A 232 20.30 -33.15 -14.04
N LYS A 233 19.05 -33.60 -13.88
CA LYS A 233 18.60 -34.89 -14.44
C LYS A 233 18.68 -34.90 -15.96
N LEU A 234 18.24 -33.82 -16.63
CA LEU A 234 18.37 -33.67 -18.09
C LEU A 234 19.83 -33.77 -18.55
N ASN A 235 20.74 -33.05 -17.90
CA ASN A 235 22.16 -33.12 -18.22
C ASN A 235 22.73 -34.53 -18.03
N MET A 236 22.40 -35.21 -16.92
CA MET A 236 22.82 -36.60 -16.68
C MET A 236 22.32 -37.53 -17.79
N THR A 237 21.05 -37.42 -18.19
CA THR A 237 20.49 -38.22 -19.29
C THR A 237 21.20 -37.94 -20.61
N VAL A 238 21.49 -36.67 -20.94
CA VAL A 238 22.27 -36.31 -22.13
C VAL A 238 23.66 -36.95 -22.13
N GLN A 239 24.36 -36.96 -20.99
CA GLN A 239 25.68 -37.60 -20.90
C GLN A 239 25.59 -39.11 -21.07
N GLN A 240 24.64 -39.77 -20.41
CA GLN A 240 24.42 -41.22 -20.55
C GLN A 240 24.13 -41.62 -22.00
N LEU A 241 23.29 -40.88 -22.72
CA LEU A 241 23.02 -41.14 -24.13
C LEU A 241 24.26 -40.94 -25.02
N LYS A 242 25.12 -39.97 -24.69
CA LYS A 242 26.39 -39.75 -25.41
C LYS A 242 27.37 -40.91 -25.19
N GLU A 243 27.52 -41.36 -23.94
CA GLU A 243 28.40 -42.48 -23.57
C GLU A 243 27.95 -43.80 -24.21
N GLU A 244 26.66 -44.10 -24.17
CA GLU A 244 26.08 -45.30 -24.80
C GLU A 244 26.26 -45.26 -26.33
N LYS A 245 26.02 -44.10 -26.96
CA LYS A 245 26.24 -43.91 -28.41
C LYS A 245 27.71 -44.16 -28.78
N ASN A 246 28.66 -43.65 -28.00
CA ASN A 246 30.09 -43.85 -28.24
C ASN A 246 30.46 -45.33 -28.06
N SER A 247 29.97 -45.97 -27.01
CA SER A 247 30.19 -47.40 -26.74
C SER A 247 29.69 -48.30 -27.87
N ARG A 248 28.51 -48.00 -28.46
CA ARG A 248 27.98 -48.73 -29.63
C ARG A 248 28.82 -48.50 -30.88
N ARG A 249 29.29 -47.27 -31.10
CA ARG A 249 30.19 -46.93 -32.21
C ARG A 249 31.48 -47.73 -32.12
N ASP A 250 32.12 -47.75 -30.95
CA ASP A 250 33.40 -48.44 -30.75
C ASP A 250 33.27 -49.95 -30.95
N LYS A 251 32.16 -50.55 -30.49
CA LYS A 251 31.84 -51.96 -30.80
C LYS A 251 31.78 -52.20 -32.31
N VAL A 252 31.03 -51.38 -33.06
CA VAL A 252 30.93 -51.52 -34.53
C VAL A 252 32.28 -51.34 -35.23
N ILE A 253 33.13 -50.43 -34.77
CA ILE A 253 34.48 -50.20 -35.33
C ILE A 253 35.42 -51.38 -35.02
N SER A 254 35.28 -52.02 -33.86
CA SER A 254 36.08 -53.19 -33.48
C SER A 254 35.73 -54.48 -34.25
N TYR A 255 34.61 -54.50 -34.98
CA TYR A 255 34.22 -55.59 -35.89
C TYR A 255 34.21 -55.13 -37.36
N PRO A 256 35.37 -54.95 -38.03
CA PRO A 256 35.35 -54.68 -39.46
C PRO A 256 34.88 -55.93 -40.23
N SER A 257 33.96 -55.72 -41.16
CA SER A 257 33.37 -56.72 -42.05
C SER A 257 34.40 -57.69 -42.65
N GLY A 258 34.50 -58.88 -42.06
CA GLY A 258 35.11 -60.04 -42.69
C GLY A 258 34.10 -60.73 -43.60
N ASN A 259 33.94 -60.25 -44.85
CA ASN A 259 33.81 -61.11 -46.03
C ASN A 259 33.63 -60.30 -47.30
N ASN A 260 34.60 -60.40 -48.21
CA ASN A 260 34.31 -60.64 -49.62
C ASN A 260 35.57 -61.14 -50.32
N ARG A 261 35.71 -62.47 -50.41
CA ARG A 261 36.53 -63.13 -51.43
C ARG A 261 35.79 -64.37 -51.94
N CYS A 262 34.75 -64.14 -52.73
CA CYS A 262 34.32 -65.14 -53.72
C CYS A 262 35.34 -65.09 -54.87
N SER A 263 36.19 -66.11 -54.95
CA SER A 263 37.03 -66.35 -56.12
C SER A 263 36.23 -67.26 -57.05
N HIS A 264 35.82 -66.74 -58.20
CA HIS A 264 35.35 -67.53 -59.33
C HIS A 264 36.53 -68.08 -60.14
N THR A 265 36.26 -69.23 -60.76
CA THR A 265 37.03 -70.06 -61.71
C THR A 265 38.18 -70.85 -61.16
#